data_AF-A0A512MGF0-F1
#
_entry.id   AF-A0A512MGF0-F1
#
_cell.length_a   1.000
_cell.length_b   1.000
_cell.length_c   1.000
_cell.angle_alpha   90.00
_cell.angle_beta   90.00
_cell.angle_gamma   90.00
#
_symmetry.space_group_name_H-M   'P 1'
#
loop_
_entity.id
_entity.type
_entity.pdbx_description
1 polymer ?
#
loop_
_entity_poly.entity_id
_entity_poly.type
_entity_poly.pdbx_seq_one_letter_code
_entity_poly.pdbx_strand_id
1 'polypeptide(L)'
;MTQVAIQLPDELTQFVNESVQSGGFHNADEFFISVVSMYKDQVEEGLSETEQAKLENLRRDIQVGIDQLDRGEGSEMNWDQFFAERHRAYAERHHAA
;
A
#
# COMPACT_ATOMS: atom_id res chain seq x y z
N MET A 1 -11.51 16.57 -26.45
CA MET A 1 -12.26 15.95 -25.36
C MET A 1 -13.26 14.99 -25.97
N THR A 2 -13.36 13.78 -25.43
CA THR A 2 -14.30 12.76 -25.91
C THR A 2 -15.56 12.82 -25.04
N GLN A 3 -16.74 12.74 -25.64
CA GLN A 3 -18.02 12.79 -24.92
C GLN A 3 -18.54 11.38 -24.69
N VAL A 4 -18.97 11.09 -23.46
CA VAL A 4 -19.59 9.82 -23.07
C VAL A 4 -20.98 10.12 -22.51
N ALA A 5 -22.01 9.42 -23.00
CA ALA A 5 -23.38 9.51 -22.48
C ALA A 5 -23.69 8.27 -21.64
N ILE A 6 -24.08 8.48 -20.39
CA ILE A 6 -24.36 7.41 -19.43
C ILE A 6 -25.80 7.58 -18.92
N GLN A 7 -26.55 6.48 -18.85
CA GLN A 7 -27.85 6.47 -18.18
C GLN A 7 -27.66 5.96 -16.76
N LEU A 8 -28.12 6.75 -15.79
CA LEU A 8 -28.02 6.42 -14.38
C LEU A 8 -29.40 6.07 -13.83
N PRO A 9 -29.51 5.07 -12.94
CA PRO A 9 -30.68 4.89 -12.10
C PRO A 9 -30.97 6.14 -11.26
N ASP A 10 -32.24 6.37 -10.92
CA ASP A 10 -32.69 7.55 -10.17
C ASP A 10 -31.97 7.69 -8.82
N GLU A 11 -31.71 6.57 -8.15
CA GLU A 11 -30.97 6.51 -6.88
C GLU A 11 -29.55 7.07 -6.99
N LEU A 12 -28.81 6.71 -8.05
CA LEU A 12 -27.45 7.20 -8.26
C LEU A 12 -27.45 8.66 -8.72
N THR A 13 -28.50 9.09 -9.43
CA THR A 13 -28.68 10.50 -9.82
C THR A 13 -28.81 11.39 -8.59
N GLN A 14 -29.56 10.94 -7.57
CA GLN A 14 -29.68 11.66 -6.31
C GLN A 14 -28.32 11.78 -5.59
N PHE A 15 -27.57 10.69 -5.50
CA PHE A 15 -26.25 10.67 -4.87
C PHE A 15 -25.23 11.63 -5.54
N VAL A 16 -25.22 11.68 -6.88
CA VAL A 16 -24.35 12.61 -7.63
C VAL A 16 -24.74 14.06 -7.34
N ASN A 17 -26.04 14.36 -7.33
CA ASN A 17 -26.53 15.70 -7.05
C ASN A 17 -26.17 16.15 -5.63
N GLU A 18 -26.30 15.28 -4.64
CA GLU A 18 -25.90 15.55 -3.25
C GLU A 18 -24.39 15.80 -3.14
N SER A 19 -23.58 15.02 -3.86
CA SER A 19 -22.11 15.17 -3.88
C SER A 19 -21.67 16.51 -4.50
N VAL A 20 -22.34 16.97 -5.56
CA VAL A 20 -22.09 18.30 -6.16
C VAL A 20 -22.56 19.42 -5.23
N GLN A 21 -23.75 19.28 -4.62
CA GLN A 21 -24.31 20.28 -3.69
C GLN A 21 -23.50 20.42 -2.39
N SER A 22 -22.83 19.36 -1.96
CA SER A 22 -21.93 19.38 -0.79
C SER A 22 -20.67 20.25 -1.00
N GLY A 23 -20.44 20.74 -2.23
CA GLY A 23 -19.28 21.56 -2.59
C GLY A 23 -18.01 20.75 -2.86
N GLY A 24 -18.09 19.41 -2.85
CA GLY A 24 -16.97 18.54 -3.20
C GLY A 24 -16.58 18.57 -4.68
N PHE A 25 -17.51 18.95 -5.56
CA PHE A 25 -17.31 19.01 -7.02
C PHE A 25 -18.13 20.15 -7.62
N HIS A 26 -17.64 20.80 -8.68
CA HIS A 26 -18.32 21.93 -9.33
C HIS A 26 -19.48 21.48 -10.24
N ASN A 27 -19.41 20.27 -10.79
CA ASN A 27 -20.45 19.69 -11.63
C ASN A 27 -20.36 18.15 -11.67
N ALA A 28 -21.38 17.51 -12.24
CA ALA A 28 -21.44 16.06 -12.37
C ALA A 28 -20.29 15.50 -13.24
N ASP A 29 -19.86 16.23 -14.27
CA ASP A 29 -18.77 15.78 -15.15
C ASP A 29 -17.45 15.66 -14.37
N GLU A 30 -17.13 16.62 -13.51
CA GLU A 30 -15.96 16.61 -12.63
C GLU A 30 -16.03 15.45 -11.63
N PHE A 31 -17.21 15.22 -11.04
CA PHE A 31 -17.45 14.05 -10.20
C PHE A 31 -17.16 12.75 -10.96
N PHE A 32 -17.72 12.55 -12.15
CA PHE A 32 -17.50 11.34 -12.93
C PHE A 32 -16.07 11.17 -13.41
N ILE A 33 -15.40 12.26 -13.81
CA ILE A 33 -13.97 12.22 -14.15
C ILE A 33 -13.15 11.76 -12.95
N SER A 34 -13.46 12.27 -11.75
CA SER A 34 -12.76 11.86 -10.52
C SER A 34 -12.99 10.38 -10.19
N VAL A 35 -14.22 9.89 -10.33
CA VAL A 35 -14.57 8.48 -10.07
C VAL A 35 -13.90 7.55 -11.07
N VAL A 36 -13.94 7.90 -12.37
CA VAL A 36 -13.29 7.11 -13.42
C VAL A 36 -11.77 7.14 -13.25
N SER A 37 -11.18 8.26 -12.84
CA SER A 37 -9.74 8.36 -12.54
C SER A 37 -9.37 7.51 -11.33
N MET A 38 -10.14 7.57 -10.25
CA MET A 38 -9.95 6.74 -9.07
C MET A 38 -10.08 5.24 -9.40
N TYR A 39 -11.07 4.85 -10.21
CA TYR A 39 -11.23 3.47 -10.64
C TYR A 39 -10.11 3.03 -11.58
N LYS A 40 -9.67 3.90 -12.49
CA LYS A 40 -8.50 3.68 -13.34
C LYS A 40 -7.27 3.44 -12.49
N ASP A 41 -7.01 4.29 -11.50
CA ASP A 41 -5.89 4.14 -10.58
C ASP A 41 -6.04 2.85 -9.79
N GLN A 42 -7.21 2.52 -9.24
CA GLN A 42 -7.45 1.25 -8.56
C GLN A 42 -7.22 0.00 -9.45
N VAL A 43 -7.59 0.08 -10.74
CA VAL A 43 -7.41 -1.01 -11.71
C VAL A 43 -5.97 -1.11 -12.20
N GLU A 44 -5.29 0.03 -12.39
CA GLU A 44 -3.89 0.11 -12.81
C GLU A 44 -2.91 -0.15 -11.66
N GLU A 45 -3.29 0.16 -10.41
CA GLU A 45 -2.60 -0.13 -9.14
C GLU A 45 -2.86 -1.57 -8.65
N GLY A 46 -3.32 -2.46 -9.52
CA GLY A 46 -3.11 -3.88 -9.29
C GLY A 46 -1.60 -4.12 -9.14
N LEU A 47 -1.18 -4.73 -8.03
CA LEU A 47 0.23 -5.08 -7.81
C LEU A 47 0.74 -5.78 -9.07
N SER A 48 1.83 -5.26 -9.65
CA SER A 48 2.50 -5.93 -10.76
C SER A 48 2.90 -7.35 -10.36
N GLU A 49 3.12 -8.25 -11.31
CA GLU A 49 3.54 -9.63 -11.00
C GLU A 49 4.77 -9.67 -10.07
N THR A 50 5.68 -8.70 -10.22
CA THR A 50 6.86 -8.55 -9.36
C THR A 50 6.48 -8.16 -7.94
N GLU A 51 5.52 -7.26 -7.76
CA GLU A 51 5.05 -6.81 -6.45
C GLU A 51 4.19 -7.87 -5.76
N GLN A 52 3.40 -8.63 -6.52
CA GLN A 52 2.69 -9.81 -6.00
C GLN A 52 3.68 -10.86 -5.50
N ALA A 53 4.75 -11.13 -6.25
CA ALA A 53 5.79 -12.05 -5.81
C ALA A 53 6.50 -11.55 -4.53
N LYS A 54 6.77 -10.25 -4.42
CA LYS A 54 7.33 -9.64 -3.19
C LYS A 54 6.37 -9.79 -2.01
N LEU A 55 5.08 -9.54 -2.23
CA LEU A 55 4.06 -9.67 -1.19
C LEU A 55 3.93 -11.11 -0.70
N GLU A 56 3.94 -12.09 -1.60
CA GLU A 56 3.92 -13.51 -1.23
C GLU A 56 5.18 -13.92 -0.47
N ASN A 57 6.35 -13.41 -0.85
CA ASN A 57 7.58 -13.66 -0.09
C ASN A 57 7.52 -13.03 1.30
N LEU A 58 7.04 -11.78 1.43
CA LEU A 58 6.88 -11.13 2.72
C LEU A 58 5.91 -11.90 3.63
N ARG A 59 4.78 -12.37 3.09
CA ARG A 59 3.82 -13.20 3.83
C ARG A 59 4.46 -14.49 4.34
N ARG A 60 5.27 -15.15 3.51
CA ARG A 60 6.02 -16.34 3.87
C ARG A 60 7.01 -16.06 5.01
N ASP A 61 7.78 -14.98 4.90
CA ASP A 61 8.79 -14.61 5.90
C ASP A 61 8.15 -14.28 7.25
N ILE A 62 7.01 -13.57 7.25
CA ILE A 62 6.23 -13.31 8.46
C ILE A 62 5.75 -14.61 9.10
N GLN A 63 5.22 -15.54 8.29
CA GLN A 63 4.75 -16.83 8.80
C GLN A 63 5.88 -17.61 9.47
N VAL A 64 7.07 -17.63 8.86
CA VAL A 64 8.25 -18.25 9.48
C VAL A 64 8.57 -17.62 10.84
N GLY A 65 8.53 -16.29 10.93
CA GLY A 65 8.75 -15.58 12.19
C GLY A 65 7.71 -15.92 13.26
N ILE A 66 6.43 -16.02 12.90
CA ILE A 66 5.36 -16.45 13.80
C ILE A 66 5.63 -17.88 14.30
N ASP A 67 5.95 -18.80 13.40
CA ASP A 67 6.21 -20.20 13.76
C ASP A 67 7.44 -20.32 14.69
N GLN A 68 8.46 -19.49 14.50
CA GLN A 68 9.64 -19.41 15.38
C GLN A 68 9.25 -18.91 16.77
N LEU A 69 8.42 -17.87 16.85
CA LEU A 69 7.92 -17.34 18.11
C LEU A 69 7.07 -18.37 18.85
N ASP A 70 6.20 -19.09 18.16
CA ASP A 70 5.37 -20.16 18.74
C ASP A 70 6.21 -21.32 19.30
N ARG A 71 7.38 -21.60 18.70
CA ARG A 71 8.35 -22.56 19.22
C ARG A 71 9.20 -22.02 20.39
N GLY A 72 9.00 -20.77 20.78
CA GLY A 72 9.77 -20.12 21.84
C GLY A 72 11.17 -19.69 21.41
N GLU A 73 11.44 -19.57 20.10
CA GLU A 73 12.72 -19.07 19.58
C GLU A 73 12.83 -17.52 19.63
N GLY A 74 11.77 -16.85 20.10
CA GLY A 74 11.80 -15.41 20.37
C GLY A 74 12.79 -15.05 21.47
N SER A 75 13.56 -13.99 21.25
CA SER A 75 14.46 -13.44 22.27
C SER A 75 14.24 -11.94 22.43
N GLU A 76 14.49 -11.43 23.63
CA GLU A 76 14.51 -9.98 23.86
C GLU A 76 15.72 -9.37 23.17
N MET A 77 15.47 -8.35 22.34
CA MET A 77 16.53 -7.70 21.57
C MET A 77 17.04 -6.46 22.31
N ASN A 78 18.33 -6.49 22.68
CA ASN A 78 19.04 -5.30 23.17
C ASN A 78 19.67 -4.55 21.97
N TRP A 79 19.02 -3.46 21.57
CA TRP A 79 19.44 -2.66 20.41
C TRP A 79 20.82 -2.00 20.61
N ASP A 80 21.13 -1.51 21.81
CA ASP A 80 22.40 -0.85 22.10
C ASP A 80 23.58 -1.81 21.96
N GLN A 81 23.44 -3.02 22.50
CA GLN A 81 24.44 -4.08 22.37
C GLN A 81 24.61 -4.51 20.91
N PHE A 82 23.50 -4.71 20.19
CA PHE A 82 23.52 -5.10 18.78
C PHE A 82 24.29 -4.10 17.91
N PHE A 83 24.03 -2.79 18.08
CA PHE A 83 24.74 -1.76 17.32
C PHE A 83 26.22 -1.67 17.70
N ALA A 84 26.56 -1.81 19.00
CA ALA A 84 27.95 -1.79 19.46
C ALA A 84 28.76 -2.95 18.86
N GLU A 85 28.20 -4.16 18.82
CA GLU A 85 28.82 -5.34 18.21
C GLU A 85 29.00 -5.18 16.70
N ARG A 86 27.98 -4.67 16.01
CA ARG A 86 28.03 -4.39 14.56
C ARG A 86 29.09 -3.34 14.21
N HIS A 87 29.19 -2.26 14.98
CA HIS A 87 30.22 -1.23 14.78
C HIS A 87 31.63 -1.77 15.02
N ARG A 88 31.83 -2.59 16.06
CA ARG A 88 33.12 -3.24 16.33
C ARG A 88 33.53 -4.15 15.17
N ALA A 89 32.63 -5.02 14.72
CA ALA A 89 32.90 -5.93 13.60
C ALA A 89 33.18 -5.19 12.28
N TYR A 90 32.54 -4.04 12.06
CA TYR A 90 32.81 -3.19 10.90
C TYR A 90 34.19 -2.54 10.99
N ALA A 91 34.55 -1.99 12.15
CA ALA A 91 35.86 -1.39 12.38
C ALA A 91 37.01 -2.40 12.20
N GLU A 92 36.85 -3.63 12.70
CA GLU A 92 37.85 -4.70 12.54
C GLU A 92 38.07 -5.09 11.07
N ARG A 93 37.00 -5.12 10.26
CA ARG A 93 37.10 -5.42 8.82
C ARG A 93 37.78 -4.30 8.03
N HIS A 94 37.60 -3.04 8.45
CA HIS A 94 38.16 -1.87 7.77
C HIS A 94 39.55 -1.46 8.25
N HIS A 95 40.01 -1.94 9.40
CA HIS A 95 41.39 -1.76 9.88
C HIS A 95 42.35 -2.89 9.48
N ALA A 96 41.85 -3.97 8.88
CA ALA A 96 42.64 -5.10 8.39
C ALA A 96 42.98 -5.01 6.86
N ALA A 97 42.72 -3.87 6.23
CA ALA A 97 43.06 -3.54 4.84
C ALA A 97 44.06 -2.38 4.80
#